data_AF-A0A7X7LQT8-F1
#
_entry.id   AF-A0A7X7LQT8-F1
#
_cell.length_a   1.000
_cell.length_b   1.000
_cell.length_c   1.000
_cell.angle_alpha   90.00
_cell.angle_beta   90.00
_cell.angle_gamma   90.00
#
_symmetry.space_group_name_H-M   'P 1'
#
loop_
_entity.id
_entity.type
_entity.pdbx_description
1 polymer ?
#
loop_
_entity_poly.entity_id
_entity_poly.type
_entity_poly.pdbx_seq_one_letter_code
_entity_poly.pdbx_strand_id
1 'polypeptide(L)'
;MINELKPEEFTRIMPLIHSLPTEQTVTIQSVVLRNTNGRIFVDNVENPKTALVWVLYCMFYFLGDPENPDFIDPLPMFFKTELIPMNEACGCSCFITTLLEDHGWKMALDHLFQNSPVETGCRLAFFFDVKSFQAQNGQSGRLSNILPINQM
;
A
#
# COMPACT_ATOMS: atom_id res chain seq x y z
N MET A 1 -5.02 7.24 18.84
CA MET A 1 -3.76 6.48 19.08
C MET A 1 -3.75 5.35 18.09
N ILE A 2 -2.62 5.13 17.43
CA ILE A 2 -2.50 4.07 16.41
C ILE A 2 -2.31 2.73 17.11
N ASN A 3 -3.12 1.74 16.72
CA ASN A 3 -3.12 0.40 17.30
C ASN A 3 -2.65 -0.62 16.27
N GLU A 4 -1.72 -1.48 16.65
CA GLU A 4 -1.35 -2.64 15.84
C GLU A 4 -2.36 -3.78 16.05
N LEU A 5 -2.92 -4.29 14.96
CA LEU A 5 -3.77 -5.47 14.98
C LEU A 5 -2.93 -6.73 15.19
N LYS A 6 -3.48 -7.70 15.91
CA LYS A 6 -2.95 -9.06 15.93
C LYS A 6 -3.30 -9.77 14.62
N PRO A 7 -2.53 -10.79 14.20
CA PRO A 7 -2.79 -11.53 12.96
C PRO A 7 -4.22 -12.08 12.84
N GLU A 8 -4.81 -12.52 13.95
CA GLU A 8 -6.20 -13.00 14.02
C GLU A 8 -7.26 -11.89 13.81
N GLU A 9 -6.87 -10.62 13.90
CA GLU A 9 -7.73 -9.44 13.75
C GLU A 9 -7.60 -8.79 12.37
N PHE A 10 -6.70 -9.26 11.49
CA PHE A 10 -6.44 -8.61 10.21
C PHE A 10 -7.67 -8.49 9.31
N THR A 11 -8.63 -9.40 9.40
CA THR A 11 -9.88 -9.35 8.63
C THR A 11 -10.77 -8.14 8.98
N ARG A 12 -10.48 -7.44 10.08
CA ARG A 12 -11.23 -6.24 10.51
C ARG A 12 -11.05 -5.05 9.57
N ILE A 13 -10.01 -5.02 8.74
CA ILE A 13 -9.84 -3.96 7.73
C ILE A 13 -10.53 -4.25 6.40
N MET A 14 -11.18 -5.42 6.23
CA MET A 14 -11.87 -5.77 4.98
C MET A 14 -12.89 -4.72 4.49
N PRO A 15 -13.67 -4.03 5.36
CA PRO A 15 -14.54 -2.95 4.92
C PRO A 15 -13.82 -1.81 4.18
N LEU A 16 -12.54 -1.54 4.51
CA LEU A 16 -11.72 -0.51 3.87
C LEU A 16 -11.15 -0.97 2.51
N ILE A 17 -11.21 -2.28 2.23
CA ILE A 17 -10.63 -2.91 1.03
C ILE A 17 -11.72 -3.25 0.01
N HIS A 18 -12.90 -3.67 0.46
CA HIS A 18 -13.97 -4.15 -0.43
C HIS A 18 -14.48 -3.11 -1.44
N SER A 19 -14.32 -1.81 -1.16
CA SER A 19 -14.67 -0.74 -2.09
C SER A 19 -13.63 -0.51 -3.19
N LEU A 20 -12.44 -1.08 -3.06
CA LEU A 20 -11.32 -0.88 -3.96
C LEU A 20 -11.25 -2.01 -5.01
N PRO A 21 -10.70 -1.75 -6.22
CA PRO A 21 -10.54 -2.80 -7.22
C PRO A 21 -9.64 -3.94 -6.74
N THR A 22 -10.08 -5.19 -6.99
CA THR A 22 -9.38 -6.40 -6.53
C THR A 22 -7.94 -6.46 -7.01
N GLU A 23 -7.70 -6.11 -8.28
CA GLU A 23 -6.38 -6.08 -8.91
C GLU A 23 -5.39 -5.13 -8.23
N GLN A 24 -5.88 -4.09 -7.56
CA GLN A 24 -5.06 -3.12 -6.84
C GLN A 24 -4.81 -3.54 -5.38
N THR A 25 -5.63 -4.43 -4.84
CA THR A 25 -5.61 -4.81 -3.42
C THR A 25 -5.03 -6.20 -3.17
N VAL A 26 -4.62 -6.95 -4.21
CA VAL A 26 -4.09 -8.32 -4.08
C VAL A 26 -3.02 -8.44 -2.99
N THR A 27 -2.05 -7.52 -2.94
CA THR A 27 -0.98 -7.58 -1.93
C THR A 27 -1.50 -7.33 -0.52
N ILE A 28 -2.46 -6.42 -0.37
CA ILE A 28 -3.11 -6.14 0.92
C ILE A 28 -3.92 -7.35 1.37
N GLN A 29 -4.75 -7.90 0.48
CA GLN A 29 -5.54 -9.11 0.75
C GLN A 29 -4.63 -10.28 1.13
N SER A 30 -3.46 -10.42 0.51
CA SER A 30 -2.47 -11.45 0.87
C SER A 30 -1.96 -11.30 2.31
N VAL A 31 -1.74 -10.07 2.78
CA VAL A 31 -1.42 -9.81 4.20
C VAL A 31 -2.61 -10.14 5.10
N VAL A 32 -3.82 -9.69 4.74
CA VAL A 32 -5.03 -9.96 5.54
C VAL A 32 -5.30 -11.45 5.69
N LEU A 33 -5.11 -12.21 4.62
CA LEU A 33 -5.24 -13.67 4.59
C LEU A 33 -4.01 -14.40 5.15
N ARG A 34 -2.99 -13.67 5.62
CA ARG A 34 -1.76 -14.18 6.23
C ARG A 34 -0.92 -15.05 5.29
N ASN A 35 -1.09 -14.89 3.98
CA ASN A 35 -0.24 -15.49 2.94
C ASN A 35 1.06 -14.70 2.75
N THR A 36 1.08 -13.43 3.15
CA THR A 36 2.26 -12.57 3.15
C THR A 36 2.46 -11.98 4.53
N ASN A 37 3.72 -11.97 5.00
CA ASN A 37 4.04 -11.33 6.26
C ASN A 37 3.80 -9.82 6.15
N GLY A 38 3.00 -9.30 7.08
CA GLY A 38 2.69 -7.89 7.15
C GLY A 38 2.23 -7.50 8.54
N ARG A 39 2.13 -6.19 8.74
CA ARG A 39 1.66 -5.56 9.96
C ARG A 39 0.55 -4.59 9.58
N ILE A 40 -0.48 -4.52 10.41
CA ILE A 40 -1.65 -3.67 10.14
C ILE A 40 -1.84 -2.77 11.34
N PHE A 41 -1.87 -1.46 11.08
CA PHE A 41 -2.06 -0.44 12.10
C PHE A 41 -3.35 0.32 11.80
N VAL A 42 -4.17 0.56 12.82
CA VAL A 42 -5.51 1.16 12.68
C VAL A 42 -5.78 2.23 13.73
N ASP A 43 -6.75 3.08 13.46
CA ASP A 43 -7.27 4.05 14.43
C ASP A 43 -8.06 3.39 15.55
N ASN A 44 -8.87 2.38 15.21
CA ASN A 44 -9.71 1.64 16.15
C ASN A 44 -9.69 0.14 15.84
N VAL A 45 -9.44 -0.69 16.86
CA VAL A 45 -9.30 -2.14 16.70
C VAL A 45 -10.63 -2.81 16.35
N GLU A 46 -11.77 -2.32 16.87
CA GLU A 46 -13.09 -2.92 16.65
C GLU A 46 -13.75 -2.47 15.35
N ASN A 47 -13.62 -1.19 15.00
CA ASN A 47 -14.20 -0.63 13.78
C ASN A 47 -13.23 0.35 13.10
N PRO A 48 -12.22 -0.17 12.36
CA PRO A 48 -11.23 0.66 11.68
C PRO A 48 -11.88 1.59 10.65
N LYS A 49 -11.54 2.87 10.69
CA LYS A 49 -11.87 3.85 9.64
C LYS A 49 -10.66 4.18 8.77
N THR A 50 -9.47 4.05 9.34
CA THR A 50 -8.20 4.35 8.68
C THR A 50 -7.20 3.28 9.03
N ALA A 51 -6.46 2.80 8.03
CA ALA A 51 -5.45 1.78 8.25
C ALA A 51 -4.16 2.08 7.48
N LEU A 52 -3.04 1.71 8.10
CA LEU A 52 -1.74 1.56 7.45
C LEU A 52 -1.41 0.06 7.40
N VAL A 53 -1.31 -0.49 6.20
CA VAL A 53 -0.87 -1.86 5.96
C VAL A 53 0.59 -1.82 5.53
N TRP A 54 1.47 -2.45 6.31
CA TRP A 54 2.85 -2.66 5.96
C TRP A 54 3.06 -4.09 5.47
N VAL A 55 3.33 -4.24 4.19
CA VAL A 55 3.80 -5.50 3.61
C VAL A 55 5.30 -5.58 3.86
N LEU A 56 5.74 -6.49 4.74
CA LEU A 56 7.13 -6.52 5.19
C LEU A 56 8.09 -6.68 3.99
N TYR A 57 9.16 -5.91 4.02
CA TYR A 57 10.20 -5.84 2.98
C TYR A 57 9.72 -5.38 1.59
N CYS A 58 8.51 -4.82 1.47
CA CYS A 58 7.96 -4.43 0.18
C CYS A 58 7.46 -2.99 0.15
N MET A 59 6.32 -2.71 0.78
CA MET A 59 5.66 -1.40 0.68
C MET A 59 4.58 -1.19 1.75
N PHE A 60 4.14 0.06 1.84
CA PHE A 60 3.11 0.54 2.75
C PHE A 60 1.87 0.97 1.96
N TYR A 61 0.69 0.73 2.53
CA TYR A 61 -0.59 1.15 1.97
C TYR A 61 -1.40 1.90 3.01
N PHE A 62 -1.92 3.06 2.62
CA PHE A 62 -2.87 3.82 3.40
C PHE A 62 -4.28 3.55 2.87
N LEU A 63 -5.21 3.25 3.77
CA LEU A 63 -6.58 2.85 3.46
C LEU A 63 -7.59 3.64 4.29
N GLY A 64 -8.78 3.81 3.73
CA GLY A 64 -9.88 4.48 4.41
C GLY A 64 -9.74 6.00 4.40
N ASP A 65 -10.13 6.62 5.50
CA ASP A 65 -10.31 8.07 5.62
C ASP A 65 -8.98 8.82 5.88
N PRO A 66 -8.50 9.67 4.94
CA PRO A 66 -7.28 10.46 5.10
C PRO A 66 -7.47 11.71 5.97
N GLU A 67 -8.69 12.05 6.38
CA GLU A 67 -8.99 13.18 7.25
C GLU A 67 -9.27 12.76 8.71
N ASN A 68 -9.16 11.45 9.02
CA ASN A 68 -9.44 10.92 10.34
C ASN A 68 -8.38 11.35 11.38
N PRO A 69 -8.68 12.28 12.31
CA PRO A 69 -7.69 12.83 13.23
C PRO A 69 -7.16 11.79 14.23
N ASP A 70 -7.97 10.77 14.56
CA ASP A 70 -7.56 9.70 15.49
C ASP A 70 -6.37 8.89 14.98
N PHE A 71 -6.18 8.88 13.65
CA PHE A 71 -5.06 8.25 12.95
C PHE A 71 -4.01 9.26 12.50
N ILE A 72 -4.43 10.36 11.86
CA ILE A 72 -3.55 11.30 11.16
C ILE A 72 -2.72 12.13 12.14
N ASP A 73 -3.33 12.66 13.21
CA ASP A 73 -2.64 13.50 14.19
C ASP A 73 -1.48 12.78 14.91
N PRO A 74 -1.62 11.52 15.37
CA PRO A 74 -0.50 10.80 15.99
C PRO A 74 0.51 10.24 14.98
N LEU A 75 0.20 10.20 13.69
CA LEU A 75 1.02 9.55 12.66
C LEU A 75 2.47 10.08 12.58
N PRO A 76 2.76 11.40 12.65
CA PRO A 76 4.13 11.90 12.62
C PRO A 76 4.99 11.36 13.76
N MET A 77 4.42 11.32 14.98
CA MET A 77 5.13 10.79 16.14
C MET A 77 5.31 9.27 16.01
N PHE A 78 4.26 8.56 15.60
CA PHE A 78 4.30 7.12 15.38
C PHE A 78 5.36 6.71 14.35
N PHE A 79 5.52 7.50 13.27
CA PHE A 79 6.61 7.30 12.31
C PHE A 79 7.97 7.39 13.00
N LYS A 80 8.19 8.45 13.78
CA LYS A 80 9.46 8.72 14.44
C LYS A 80 9.82 7.70 15.53
N THR A 81 8.85 7.28 16.33
CA THR A 81 9.10 6.45 17.52
C THR A 81 8.96 4.97 17.25
N GLU A 82 8.14 4.56 16.28
CA GLU A 82 7.82 3.16 16.03
C GLU A 82 8.23 2.73 14.62
N LEU A 83 7.63 3.29 13.56
CA LEU A 83 7.78 2.76 12.21
C LEU A 83 9.21 2.89 11.65
N ILE A 84 9.87 4.03 11.84
CA ILE A 84 11.26 4.23 11.37
C ILE A 84 12.20 3.22 12.04
N PRO A 85 12.25 3.14 13.39
CA PRO A 85 13.06 2.11 14.06
C PRO A 85 12.74 0.69 13.61
N MET A 86 11.45 0.35 13.45
CA MET A 86 11.04 -0.98 13.00
C MET A 86 11.50 -1.28 11.58
N ASN A 87 11.38 -0.32 10.65
CA ASN A 87 11.78 -0.48 9.26
C ASN A 87 13.31 -0.61 9.13
N GLU A 88 14.06 0.19 9.90
CA GLU A 88 15.52 0.11 9.99
C GLU A 88 15.98 -1.23 10.58
N ALA A 89 15.29 -1.75 11.60
CA ALA A 89 15.56 -3.07 12.16
C ALA A 89 15.33 -4.22 11.15
N CYS A 90 14.47 -4.00 10.16
CA CYS A 90 14.28 -4.89 9.01
C CYS A 90 15.34 -4.69 7.91
N GLY A 91 16.34 -3.82 8.09
CA GLY A 91 17.37 -3.50 7.10
C GLY A 91 16.87 -2.63 5.95
N CYS A 92 15.71 -2.00 6.09
CA CYS A 92 15.12 -1.14 5.07
C CYS A 92 15.49 0.33 5.36
N SER A 93 15.87 1.08 4.33
CA SER A 93 16.30 2.48 4.44
C SER A 93 15.29 3.50 3.89
N CYS A 94 14.17 3.03 3.34
CA CYS A 94 13.15 3.88 2.74
C CYS A 94 11.74 3.37 3.00
N PHE A 95 10.78 4.28 2.82
CA PHE A 95 9.35 3.99 2.84
C PHE A 95 8.82 4.16 1.42
N ILE A 96 8.14 3.13 0.92
CA ILE A 96 7.51 3.15 -0.40
C ILE A 96 6.02 2.96 -0.19
N THR A 97 5.21 3.89 -0.68
CA THR A 97 3.76 3.75 -0.69
C THR A 97 3.20 3.92 -2.10
N THR A 98 2.06 3.28 -2.36
CA THR A 98 1.28 3.47 -3.58
C THR A 98 -0.11 3.93 -3.17
N LEU A 99 -0.57 5.04 -3.75
CA LEU A 99 -1.93 5.52 -3.58
C LEU A 99 -2.83 4.71 -4.52
N LEU A 100 -3.76 3.94 -3.96
CA LEU A 100 -4.71 3.14 -4.74
C LEU A 100 -5.79 4.03 -5.34
N GLU A 101 -6.48 4.77 -4.46
CA GLU A 101 -7.40 5.85 -4.80
C GLU A 101 -6.98 7.11 -4.04
N ASP A 102 -6.86 8.23 -4.74
CA ASP A 102 -6.46 9.50 -4.14
C ASP A 102 -7.68 10.25 -3.58
N HIS A 103 -8.25 9.72 -2.49
CA HIS A 103 -9.34 10.35 -1.73
C HIS A 103 -8.86 11.51 -0.83
N GLY A 104 -7.75 12.16 -1.18
CA GLY A 104 -7.07 13.14 -0.32
C GLY A 104 -5.85 12.57 0.40
N TRP A 105 -5.52 11.28 0.22
CA TRP A 105 -4.30 10.68 0.75
C TRP A 105 -3.05 11.39 0.26
N LYS A 106 -3.01 11.85 -0.99
CA LYS A 106 -1.86 12.61 -1.48
C LYS A 106 -1.65 13.87 -0.65
N MET A 107 -2.71 14.65 -0.41
CA MET A 107 -2.63 15.87 0.40
C MET A 107 -2.22 15.58 1.85
N ALA A 108 -2.81 14.55 2.47
CA ALA A 108 -2.46 14.17 3.84
C ALA A 108 -0.98 13.78 3.96
N LEU A 109 -0.45 13.01 3.00
CA LEU A 109 0.95 12.59 2.99
C LEU A 109 1.91 13.72 2.63
N ASP A 110 1.56 14.60 1.68
CA ASP A 110 2.36 15.79 1.36
C ASP A 110 2.53 16.67 2.60
N HIS A 111 1.46 16.85 3.39
CA HIS A 111 1.51 17.60 4.65
C HIS A 111 2.36 16.87 5.72
N LEU A 112 2.17 15.56 5.87
CA LEU A 112 2.91 14.74 6.82
C LEU A 112 4.43 14.77 6.56
N PHE A 113 4.82 14.73 5.30
CA PHE A 113 6.21 14.63 4.87
C PHE A 113 6.77 15.94 4.28
N GLN A 114 6.13 17.08 4.53
CA GLN A 114 6.55 18.39 3.98
C GLN A 114 8.01 18.76 4.30
N ASN A 115 8.58 18.20 5.37
CA ASN A 115 9.96 18.44 5.80
C ASN A 115 10.91 17.26 5.48
N SER A 116 10.45 16.29 4.69
CA SER A 116 11.20 15.08 4.33
C SER A 116 11.42 15.01 2.82
N PRO A 117 12.52 14.40 2.34
CA PRO A 117 12.69 14.13 0.92
C PRO A 117 11.65 13.09 0.47
N VAL A 118 10.79 13.47 -0.48
CA VAL A 118 9.79 12.59 -1.09
C VAL A 118 10.01 12.56 -2.60
N GLU A 119 10.18 11.36 -3.13
CA GLU A 119 10.18 11.13 -4.58
C GLU A 119 8.85 10.51 -4.99
N THR A 120 8.25 11.03 -6.06
CA THR A 120 7.01 10.50 -6.63
C THR A 120 7.27 9.90 -7.99
N GLY A 121 6.70 8.72 -8.25
CA GLY A 121 6.75 8.04 -9.53
C GLY A 121 5.39 7.42 -9.87
N CYS A 122 5.26 6.93 -11.11
CA CYS A 122 4.07 6.21 -11.56
C CYS A 122 4.36 4.71 -11.65
N ARG A 123 3.44 3.87 -11.15
CA ARG A 123 3.46 2.44 -11.41
C ARG A 123 2.65 2.14 -12.66
N LEU A 124 3.28 1.51 -13.65
CA LEU A 124 2.61 1.04 -14.86
C LEU A 124 2.19 -0.41 -14.66
N ALA A 125 0.88 -0.64 -14.68
CA ALA A 125 0.30 -1.97 -14.81
C ALA A 125 0.06 -2.27 -16.30
N PHE A 126 0.03 -3.55 -16.64
CA PHE A 126 -0.09 -4.03 -18.02
C PHE A 126 -1.03 -5.22 -18.10
N PHE A 127 -1.74 -5.35 -19.21
CA PHE A 127 -2.50 -6.56 -19.52
C PHE A 127 -1.62 -7.57 -20.25
N PHE A 128 -1.78 -8.84 -19.88
CA PHE A 128 -1.12 -9.92 -20.60
C PHE A 128 -1.91 -10.26 -21.87
N ASP A 129 -1.33 -9.99 -23.04
CA ASP A 129 -1.89 -10.41 -24.33
C ASP A 129 -1.37 -11.81 -24.72
N VAL A 130 -2.19 -12.81 -24.46
CA VAL A 130 -1.92 -14.22 -24.78
C VAL A 130 -1.68 -14.43 -26.28
N LYS A 131 -2.44 -13.74 -27.15
CA LYS A 131 -2.33 -13.92 -28.61
C LYS A 131 -1.00 -13.40 -29.11
N SER A 132 -0.63 -12.19 -28.68
CA SER A 132 0.67 -11.60 -29.02
C SER A 132 1.83 -12.43 -28.49
N PHE A 133 1.73 -12.95 -27.25
CA PHE A 133 2.75 -13.83 -26.68
C PHE A 133 2.92 -15.14 -27.46
N GLN A 134 1.83 -15.81 -27.81
CA GLN A 134 1.86 -17.07 -28.56
C GLN A 134 2.39 -16.89 -29.98
N ALA A 135 2.03 -15.79 -30.65
CA ALA A 135 2.52 -15.48 -32.00
C ALA A 135 4.04 -15.25 -32.06
N GLN A 136 4.70 -14.95 -30.94
CA GLN A 136 6.15 -14.77 -30.84
C GLN A 136 6.93 -16.09 -30.65
N ASN A 137 6.27 -17.26 -30.62
CA ASN A 137 6.90 -18.60 -30.63
C ASN A 137 8.08 -18.79 -29.65
N GLY A 138 8.01 -18.22 -28.45
CA GLY A 138 9.06 -18.37 -27.43
C GLY A 138 10.41 -17.75 -27.80
N GLN A 139 10.48 -16.90 -28.83
CA GLN A 139 11.66 -16.08 -29.04
C GLN A 139 11.72 -15.02 -27.94
N SER A 140 12.74 -15.11 -27.10
CA SER A 140 13.07 -14.15 -26.04
C SER A 140 13.49 -12.80 -26.67
N GLY A 141 12.51 -12.09 -27.22
CA GLY A 141 12.64 -10.75 -27.77
C GLY A 141 12.16 -9.73 -26.73
N ARG A 142 12.98 -8.69 -26.49
CA ARG A 142 12.76 -7.62 -25.52
C ARG A 142 11.33 -7.08 -25.60
N LEU A 143 10.59 -7.13 -24.48
CA LEU A 143 9.23 -6.62 -24.30
C LEU A 143 9.13 -5.14 -24.71
N SER A 144 8.83 -4.86 -25.97
CA SER A 144 8.79 -3.51 -26.54
C SER A 144 7.38 -3.05 -26.90
N ASN A 145 6.38 -3.94 -26.81
CA ASN A 145 5.01 -3.69 -27.28
C ASN A 145 3.95 -3.90 -26.19
N ILE A 146 4.23 -3.55 -24.94
CA ILE A 146 3.21 -3.59 -23.88
C ILE A 146 2.67 -2.17 -23.69
N LEU A 147 1.41 -1.96 -24.05
CA LEU A 147 0.72 -0.68 -23.84
C LEU A 147 0.24 -0.58 -22.37
N PRO A 148 0.46 0.54 -21.68
CA PRO A 148 -0.02 0.74 -20.31
C PRO A 148 -1.55 0.88 -20.28
N ILE A 149 -2.16 0.49 -19.14
CA ILE A 149 -3.62 0.52 -18.93
C ILE A 149 -4.26 1.89 -19.22
N ASN A 150 -3.51 2.98 -19.01
CA ASN A 150 -4.03 4.34 -19.15
C ASN A 150 -4.06 4.86 -20.61
N GLN A 151 -3.83 4.00 -21.61
CA GLN A 151 -3.79 4.34 -23.03
C GLN A 151 -4.75 3.50 -23.90
N MET A 152 -5.71 2.81 -23.27
CA MET A 152 -6.83 2.11 -23.93
C MET A 152 -8.15 2.80 -23.60
#